data_AF-A0A1Y3SBP4-F1
#
_entry.id   AF-A0A1Y3SBP4-F1
#
_cell.length_a   1.000
_cell.length_b   1.000
_cell.length_c   1.000
_cell.angle_alpha   90.00
_cell.angle_beta   90.00
_cell.angle_gamma   90.00
#
_symmetry.space_group_name_H-M   'P 1'
#
loop_
_entity.id
_entity.type
_entity.pdbx_description
1 polymer ?
#
loop_
_entity_poly.entity_id
_entity_poly.type
_entity_poly.pdbx_seq_one_letter_code
_entity_poly.pdbx_strand_id
1 'polypeptide(L)'
;MATYTSNYGLHQWAPEDNFLRTDFNEDLKKIDEALGEKAEQSSVLTLATEVQQKTQAVEGQFTGDGAYTKTINLGHKPVVVWCWSDISSGFSVQNYSQGSIELAASGFTVYKNDNQNTNQSGRKYTYLAFYR
;
A
#
# COMPACT_ATOMS: atom_id res chain seq x y z
N MET A 1 -3.89 -46.47 -14.31
CA MET A 1 -4.61 -45.34 -13.67
C MET A 1 -4.19 -44.06 -14.37
N ALA A 2 -5.11 -43.15 -14.65
CA ALA A 2 -4.77 -41.88 -15.30
C ALA A 2 -4.04 -40.93 -14.34
N THR A 3 -3.07 -40.18 -14.86
CA THR A 3 -2.35 -39.13 -14.13
C THR A 3 -2.89 -37.75 -14.50
N TYR A 4 -2.72 -36.77 -13.62
CA TYR A 4 -3.28 -35.43 -13.80
C TYR A 4 -2.24 -34.34 -13.48
N THR A 5 -2.34 -33.20 -14.16
CA THR A 5 -1.51 -32.01 -13.86
C THR A 5 -1.91 -31.36 -12.53
N SER A 6 -1.00 -30.58 -11.94
CA SER A 6 -1.14 -30.14 -10.54
C SER A 6 -2.08 -28.96 -10.34
N ASN A 7 -2.20 -28.04 -11.30
CA ASN A 7 -2.95 -26.80 -11.09
C ASN A 7 -4.44 -27.00 -11.39
N TYR A 8 -4.77 -27.53 -12.57
CA TYR A 8 -6.15 -27.69 -13.06
C TYR A 8 -6.56 -29.14 -13.33
N GLY A 9 -5.70 -30.11 -13.02
CA GLY A 9 -6.05 -31.52 -13.12
C GLY A 9 -6.32 -31.97 -14.56
N LEU A 10 -5.51 -31.51 -15.53
CA LEU A 10 -5.60 -31.91 -16.92
C LEU A 10 -5.13 -33.37 -17.06
N HIS A 11 -5.90 -34.17 -17.79
CA HIS A 11 -5.66 -35.59 -17.96
C HIS A 11 -4.34 -35.86 -18.70
N GLN A 12 -3.62 -36.88 -18.25
CA GLN A 12 -2.38 -37.35 -18.87
C GLN A 12 -2.55 -38.82 -19.25
N TRP A 13 -2.31 -39.12 -20.53
CA TRP A 13 -2.37 -40.48 -21.05
C TRP A 13 -1.29 -41.35 -20.42
N ALA A 14 -1.68 -42.54 -19.98
CA ALA A 14 -0.77 -43.49 -19.35
C ALA A 14 -0.02 -44.32 -20.41
N PRO A 15 1.15 -44.90 -20.08
CA PRO A 15 1.86 -45.79 -21.01
C PRO A 15 1.06 -47.03 -21.44
N GLU A 16 0.06 -47.39 -20.65
CA GLU A 16 -0.85 -48.52 -20.85
C GLU A 16 -2.04 -48.17 -21.77
N ASP A 17 -2.22 -46.91 -22.17
CA ASP A 17 -3.27 -46.49 -23.09
C ASP A 17 -3.00 -46.98 -24.52
N ASN A 18 -4.07 -47.31 -25.26
CA ASN A 18 -4.02 -47.77 -26.65
C ASN A 18 -3.30 -46.78 -27.60
N PHE A 19 -3.21 -45.50 -27.22
CA PHE A 19 -2.51 -44.48 -27.99
C PHE A 19 -1.63 -43.65 -27.06
N LEU A 20 -0.32 -43.73 -27.26
CA LEU A 20 0.64 -42.91 -26.54
C LEU A 20 0.73 -41.53 -27.21
N ARG A 21 0.22 -40.50 -26.53
CA ARG A 21 0.24 -39.10 -26.99
C ARG A 21 1.15 -38.25 -26.10
N THR A 22 2.44 -38.56 -26.12
CA THR A 22 3.45 -37.89 -25.28
C THR A 22 3.54 -36.39 -25.57
N ASP A 23 3.38 -36.01 -26.83
CA ASP A 23 3.30 -34.62 -27.30
C ASP A 23 2.12 -33.87 -26.64
N PHE A 24 0.94 -34.48 -26.60
CA PHE A 24 -0.22 -33.90 -25.92
C PHE A 24 -0.03 -33.83 -24.40
N ASN A 25 0.60 -34.82 -23.78
CA ASN A 25 0.92 -34.78 -22.35
C ASN A 25 1.81 -33.59 -22.00
N GLU A 26 2.87 -33.37 -22.79
CA GLU A 26 3.76 -32.22 -22.65
C GLU A 26 3.03 -30.89 -22.85
N ASP A 27 2.18 -30.80 -23.87
CA ASP A 27 1.44 -29.57 -24.16
C ASP A 27 0.39 -29.27 -23.08
N LEU A 28 -0.32 -30.28 -22.57
CA LEU A 28 -1.25 -30.10 -21.45
C LEU A 28 -0.52 -29.67 -20.18
N LYS A 29 0.67 -30.20 -19.92
CA LYS A 29 1.49 -29.75 -18.79
C LYS A 29 1.88 -28.27 -18.94
N LYS A 30 2.34 -27.85 -20.12
CA LYS A 30 2.68 -26.43 -20.39
C LYS A 30 1.47 -25.51 -20.25
N ILE A 31 0.29 -25.94 -20.71
CA ILE A 31 -0.96 -25.17 -20.59
C ILE A 31 -1.35 -25.04 -19.12
N ASP A 32 -1.27 -26.12 -18.34
CA ASP A 32 -1.59 -26.13 -16.92
C ASP A 32 -0.67 -25.21 -16.10
N GLU A 33 0.63 -25.24 -16.39
CA GLU A 33 1.63 -24.37 -15.79
C GLU A 33 1.36 -22.90 -16.16
N ALA A 34 1.18 -22.59 -17.45
CA ALA A 34 0.92 -21.22 -17.90
C ALA A 34 -0.41 -20.66 -17.38
N LEU A 35 -1.44 -21.50 -17.22
CA LEU A 35 -2.71 -21.07 -16.65
C LEU A 35 -2.60 -20.83 -15.15
N GLY A 36 -1.84 -21.67 -14.43
CA GLY A 36 -1.55 -21.48 -13.00
C GLY A 36 -0.86 -20.15 -12.73
N GLU A 37 0.21 -19.86 -13.48
CA GLU A 37 0.94 -18.58 -13.37
C GLU A 37 0.04 -17.36 -13.66
N LYS A 38 -0.82 -17.45 -14.67
CA LYS A 38 -1.75 -16.35 -15.01
C LYS A 38 -2.83 -16.16 -13.94
N ALA A 39 -3.31 -17.23 -13.32
CA ALA A 39 -4.29 -17.13 -12.24
C ALA A 39 -3.68 -16.46 -11.00
N GLU A 40 -2.43 -16.80 -10.65
CA GLU A 40 -1.69 -16.13 -9.58
C GLU A 40 -1.51 -14.63 -9.88
N GLN A 41 -1.07 -14.27 -11.08
CA GLN A 41 -0.93 -12.86 -11.49
C GLN A 41 -2.25 -12.08 -11.44
N SER A 42 -3.36 -12.70 -11.86
CA SER A 42 -4.69 -12.09 -11.79
C SER A 42 -5.09 -11.78 -10.35
N SER A 43 -4.86 -12.72 -9.43
CA SER A 43 -5.17 -12.53 -8.01
C SER A 43 -4.32 -11.42 -7.36
N VAL A 44 -3.04 -11.29 -7.75
CA VAL A 44 -2.17 -10.22 -7.27
C VAL A 44 -2.61 -8.86 -7.82
N LEU A 45 -3.04 -8.79 -9.07
CA LEU A 45 -3.53 -7.56 -9.68
C LEU A 45 -4.84 -7.08 -9.04
N THR A 46 -5.77 -8.00 -8.72
CA THR A 46 -7.01 -7.65 -8.02
C THR A 46 -6.74 -7.17 -6.60
N LEU A 47 -5.86 -7.85 -5.85
CA LEU A 47 -5.40 -7.41 -4.53
C LEU A 47 -4.74 -6.03 -4.58
N ALA A 48 -3.85 -5.78 -5.55
CA ALA A 48 -3.21 -4.48 -5.71
C ALA A 48 -4.23 -3.37 -6.03
N THR A 49 -5.24 -3.68 -6.84
CA THR A 49 -6.32 -2.74 -7.17
C THR A 49 -7.23 -2.47 -5.97
N GLU A 50 -7.59 -3.50 -5.21
CA GLU A 50 -8.40 -3.34 -3.99
C GLU A 50 -7.66 -2.58 -2.88
N VAL A 51 -6.35 -2.80 -2.75
CA VAL A 51 -5.49 -2.04 -1.80
C VAL A 51 -5.36 -0.58 -2.22
N GLN A 52 -5.34 -0.28 -3.53
CA GLN A 52 -5.39 1.10 -4.03
C GLN A 52 -6.76 1.77 -3.82
N GLN A 53 -7.85 1.00 -3.82
CA GLN A 53 -9.19 1.55 -3.55
C GLN A 53 -9.45 1.81 -2.06
N LYS A 54 -8.70 1.15 -1.16
CA LYS A 54 -8.80 1.40 0.27
C LYS A 54 -7.93 2.59 0.65
N THR A 55 -8.57 3.65 1.15
CA THR A 55 -7.87 4.78 1.77
C THR A 55 -6.89 4.26 2.81
N GLN A 56 -5.59 4.45 2.57
CA GLN A 56 -4.57 4.10 3.56
C GLN A 56 -4.47 5.25 4.55
N ALA A 57 -4.52 4.93 5.85
CA ALA A 57 -4.31 5.89 6.92
C ALA A 57 -3.08 5.45 7.73
N VAL A 58 -2.16 6.38 7.96
CA VAL A 58 -0.97 6.15 8.79
C VAL A 58 -1.07 7.06 10.01
N GLU A 59 -1.09 6.45 11.18
CA GLU A 59 -0.94 7.15 12.46
C GLU A 59 0.54 7.21 12.83
N GLY A 60 0.96 8.32 13.42
CA GLY A 60 2.28 8.41 14.04
C GLY A 60 2.37 9.55 15.03
N GLN A 61 3.55 9.69 15.63
CA GLN A 61 3.81 10.70 16.65
C GLN A 61 5.12 11.40 16.38
N PHE A 62 5.19 12.67 16.73
CA PHE A 62 6.43 13.44 16.73
C PHE A 62 6.51 14.34 17.96
N THR A 63 7.72 14.54 18.48
CA THR A 63 7.97 15.52 19.56
C THR A 63 8.43 16.83 18.94
N GLY A 64 7.75 17.93 19.20
CA GLY A 64 8.16 19.24 18.70
C GLY A 64 9.55 19.61 19.21
N ASP A 65 10.33 20.26 18.36
CA ASP A 65 11.72 20.66 18.63
C ASP A 65 11.87 22.17 18.85
N GLY A 66 10.78 22.94 18.68
CA GLY A 66 10.79 24.40 18.81
C GLY A 66 11.43 25.12 17.62
N ALA A 67 11.89 24.41 16.59
CA ALA A 67 12.39 25.01 15.37
C ALA A 67 11.25 25.65 14.56
N TYR A 68 11.56 26.61 13.68
CA TYR A 68 10.52 27.26 12.88
C TYR A 68 9.78 26.27 11.97
N THR A 69 10.47 25.24 11.50
CA THR A 69 9.91 24.17 10.68
C THR A 69 10.35 22.82 11.19
N LYS A 70 9.46 21.84 11.06
CA LYS A 70 9.76 20.43 11.29
C LYS A 70 9.12 19.56 10.23
N THR A 71 9.94 18.83 9.48
CA THR A 71 9.46 17.92 8.42
C THR A 71 9.36 16.50 8.94
N ILE A 72 8.23 15.85 8.68
CA ILE A 72 7.97 14.45 8.97
C ILE A 72 7.94 13.71 7.63
N ASN A 73 8.84 12.74 7.49
CA ASN A 73 8.94 11.91 6.28
C ASN A 73 8.11 10.64 6.45
N LEU A 74 7.16 10.44 5.54
CA LEU A 74 6.27 9.29 5.46
C LEU A 74 6.51 8.45 4.20
N GLY A 75 7.49 8.84 3.36
CA GLY A 75 7.84 8.17 2.11
C GLY A 75 6.96 8.54 0.91
N HIS A 76 5.73 9.00 1.14
CA HIS A 76 4.78 9.40 0.09
C HIS A 76 4.08 10.72 0.45
N LYS A 77 3.53 11.39 -0.56
CA LYS A 77 2.73 12.60 -0.37
C LYS A 77 1.33 12.22 0.14
N PRO A 78 0.95 12.60 1.37
CA PRO A 78 -0.41 12.41 1.85
C PRO A 78 -1.39 13.39 1.17
N VAL A 79 -2.66 13.02 1.14
CA VAL A 79 -3.78 13.85 0.67
C VAL A 79 -4.34 14.71 1.80
N VAL A 80 -4.40 14.16 3.02
CA VAL A 80 -4.82 14.87 4.23
C VAL A 80 -3.86 14.52 5.35
N VAL A 81 -3.48 15.52 6.15
CA VAL A 81 -2.79 15.31 7.41
C VAL A 81 -3.56 16.03 8.49
N TRP A 82 -3.92 15.33 9.55
CA TRP A 82 -4.45 15.92 10.77
C TRP A 82 -3.45 15.69 11.89
N CYS A 83 -3.01 16.77 12.55
CA CYS A 83 -2.12 16.72 13.70
C CYS A 83 -2.82 17.31 14.92
N TRP A 84 -2.58 16.73 16.09
CA TRP A 84 -3.10 17.25 17.35
C TRP A 84 -2.15 17.00 18.52
N SER A 85 -2.35 17.79 19.56
CA SER A 85 -1.79 17.66 20.89
C SER A 85 -2.93 17.79 21.93
N ASP A 86 -2.57 17.85 23.20
CA ASP A 86 -3.47 18.11 24.32
C ASP A 86 -4.16 19.49 24.26
N ILE A 87 -3.60 20.47 23.56
CA ILE A 87 -4.11 21.86 23.55
C ILE A 87 -4.30 22.45 22.15
N SER A 88 -3.91 21.74 21.10
CA SER A 88 -4.01 22.24 19.73
C SER A 88 -4.29 21.12 18.75
N SER A 89 -4.98 21.46 17.67
CA SER A 89 -5.06 20.61 16.48
C SER A 89 -5.03 21.46 15.24
N GLY A 90 -4.57 20.88 14.15
CA GLY A 90 -4.51 21.52 12.84
C GLY A 90 -4.50 20.45 11.76
N PHE A 91 -5.07 20.76 10.62
CA PHE A 91 -5.10 19.85 9.48
C PHE A 91 -4.68 20.58 8.21
N SER A 92 -4.17 19.81 7.25
CA SER A 92 -3.81 20.27 5.92
C SER A 92 -4.39 19.30 4.90
N VAL A 93 -4.95 19.84 3.83
CA VAL A 93 -5.60 19.06 2.76
C VAL A 93 -4.96 19.42 1.43
N GLN A 94 -4.86 18.45 0.53
CA GLN A 94 -4.34 18.68 -0.81
C GLN A 94 -5.08 19.83 -1.50
N ASN A 95 -4.30 20.74 -2.09
CA ASN A 95 -4.78 21.98 -2.73
C ASN A 95 -5.38 23.02 -1.77
N TYR A 96 -5.27 22.81 -0.45
CA TYR A 96 -5.67 23.77 0.56
C TYR A 96 -4.59 23.89 1.65
N SER A 97 -3.65 24.80 1.43
CA SER A 97 -2.62 25.13 2.43
C SER A 97 -3.07 26.37 3.21
N GLN A 98 -3.74 26.15 4.35
CA GLN A 98 -3.92 27.18 5.38
C GLN A 98 -3.48 26.62 6.72
N GLY A 99 -2.64 27.40 7.42
CA GLY A 99 -2.24 27.12 8.79
C GLY A 99 -0.79 26.68 8.92
N SER A 100 -0.50 26.01 10.03
CA SER A 100 0.86 25.67 10.45
C SER A 100 1.33 24.29 9.97
N ILE A 101 0.66 23.70 8.98
CA ILE A 101 0.97 22.38 8.41
C ILE A 101 0.87 22.44 6.89
N GLU A 102 1.91 22.01 6.21
CA GLU A 102 2.00 21.98 4.75
C GLU A 102 2.36 20.59 4.24
N LEU A 103 1.68 20.15 3.19
CA LEU A 103 1.91 18.84 2.58
C LEU A 103 3.16 18.86 1.69
N ALA A 104 4.08 17.93 1.92
CA ALA A 104 5.32 17.76 1.18
C ALA A 104 5.28 16.52 0.27
N ALA A 105 6.19 16.42 -0.69
CA ALA A 105 6.24 15.30 -1.65
C ALA A 105 6.41 13.92 -0.98
N SER A 106 7.02 13.88 0.20
CA SER A 106 7.28 12.65 0.96
C SER A 106 6.70 12.68 2.37
N GLY A 107 5.72 13.56 2.65
CA GLY A 107 5.13 13.68 3.99
C GLY A 107 4.53 15.06 4.23
N PHE A 108 4.91 15.70 5.33
CA PHE A 108 4.43 17.05 5.66
C PHE A 108 5.43 17.83 6.52
N THR A 109 5.30 19.15 6.50
CA THR A 109 6.07 20.08 7.32
C THR A 109 5.14 20.80 8.28
N VAL A 110 5.51 20.85 9.56
CA VAL A 110 4.83 21.62 10.60
C VAL A 110 5.64 22.87 10.86
N TYR A 111 4.99 24.03 10.76
CA TYR A 111 5.55 25.31 11.14
C TYR A 111 5.30 25.58 12.62
N LYS A 112 6.26 26.19 13.29
CA LYS A 112 6.06 26.70 14.65
C LYS A 112 5.14 27.90 14.61
N ASN A 113 4.10 27.83 15.43
CA ASN A 113 3.17 28.92 15.65
C ASN A 113 2.81 28.93 17.13
N ASP A 114 3.19 30.00 17.82
CA ASP A 114 2.97 30.12 19.26
C ASP A 114 1.48 30.33 19.59
N ASN A 115 0.73 30.99 18.71
CA ASN A 115 -0.73 31.18 18.89
C ASN A 115 -1.51 29.87 18.70
N GLN A 116 -1.03 28.99 17.81
CA GLN A 116 -1.65 27.69 17.53
C GLN A 116 -1.00 26.54 18.31
N ASN A 117 0.00 26.82 19.15
CA ASN A 117 0.77 25.84 19.91
C ASN A 117 1.29 24.68 19.03
N THR A 118 1.83 24.99 17.84
CA THR A 118 2.42 23.99 16.93
C THR A 118 3.94 23.97 17.03
N ASN A 119 4.53 22.78 16.84
CA ASN A 119 5.97 22.49 16.95
C ASN A 119 6.67 23.05 18.22
N GLN A 120 5.97 23.06 19.36
CA GLN A 120 6.55 23.51 20.63
C GLN A 120 7.59 22.51 21.14
N SER A 121 8.74 23.01 21.60
CA SER A 121 9.83 22.17 22.10
C SER A 121 9.36 21.25 23.24
N GLY A 122 9.66 19.96 23.12
CA GLY A 122 9.34 18.94 24.14
C GLY A 122 7.87 18.50 24.19
N ARG A 123 6.98 19.11 23.38
CA ARG A 123 5.57 18.71 23.33
C ARG A 123 5.37 17.56 22.34
N LYS A 124 4.55 16.58 22.72
CA LYS A 124 4.20 15.46 21.84
C LYS A 124 2.99 15.82 20.99
N TYR A 125 3.07 15.47 19.72
CA TYR A 125 2.00 15.63 18.73
C TYR A 125 1.73 14.25 18.10
N THR A 126 0.45 13.93 17.93
CA THR A 126 0.00 12.78 17.15
C THR A 126 -0.47 13.28 15.79
N TYR A 127 -0.27 12.49 14.75
CA TYR A 127 -0.79 12.78 13.43
C TYR A 127 -1.48 11.56 12.82
N LEU A 128 -2.43 11.85 11.93
CA LEU A 128 -3.09 10.90 11.07
C LEU A 128 -2.97 11.41 9.63
N ALA A 129 -2.29 10.63 8.78
CA ALA A 129 -2.05 10.93 7.38
C ALA A 129 -2.86 9.99 6.50
N PHE A 130 -3.65 10.55 5.57
CA PHE A 130 -4.46 9.78 4.63
C PHE A 130 -3.84 9.82 3.23
N TYR A 131 -3.87 8.69 2.54
CA TYR A 131 -3.40 8.52 1.17
C TYR A 131 -4.53 8.06 0.26
N ARG A 132 -4.32 8.29 -1.03
CA ARG A 132 -5.17 7.84 -2.13
C ARG A 132 -4.30 7.12 -3.15
#